data_AF-A0A7W1UMP9-F1
#
_entry.id   AF-A0A7W1UMP9-F1
#
_cell.length_a   1.000
_cell.length_b   1.000
_cell.length_c   1.000
_cell.angle_alpha   90.00
_cell.angle_beta   90.00
_cell.angle_gamma   90.00
#
_symmetry.space_group_name_H-M   'P 1'
#
loop_
_entity.id
_entity.type
_entity.pdbx_description
1 polymer ?
#
loop_
_entity_poly.entity_id
_entity_poly.type
_entity_poly.pdbx_seq_one_letter_code
_entity_poly.pdbx_strand_id
1 'polypeptide(L)'
;MTFILYGLASVYLRYSAKEIVTKPTFTEIISQINAAPTLPKGLKDTYSQVYPDIFNTSFNEALLSSILNKQREPVPSRQLGSWFWMRVGGSENGLMRHLNFAGFIWSVEDNVTQEKCFEYYVSRFDFTNKAIGMYAASQKFYHKPLDSLTYDEQLGMILMLKNPAYYNKLRYPDRFQIGINKLKKQ
;
A
#
# COMPACT_ATOMS: atom_id res chain seq x y z
N MET A 1 0.24 -23.54 28.20
CA MET A 1 1.13 -23.57 27.01
C MET A 1 0.87 -22.41 26.05
N THR A 2 -0.38 -22.10 25.73
CA THR A 2 -0.77 -21.01 24.80
C THR A 2 -0.35 -19.60 25.24
N PHE A 3 -0.45 -19.28 26.54
CA PHE A 3 -0.03 -17.98 27.08
C PHE A 3 1.49 -17.75 27.03
N ILE A 4 2.29 -18.81 27.19
CA ILE A 4 3.76 -18.73 27.13
C ILE A 4 4.22 -18.47 25.69
N LEU A 5 3.62 -19.17 24.73
CA LEU A 5 3.89 -18.96 23.30
C LEU A 5 3.51 -17.55 22.83
N TYR A 6 2.37 -17.04 23.28
CA TYR A 6 1.94 -15.66 23.00
C TYR A 6 2.91 -14.63 23.61
N GLY A 7 3.32 -14.83 24.86
CA GLY A 7 4.31 -13.98 25.53
C GLY A 7 5.63 -13.92 24.77
N LEU A 8 6.19 -15.08 24.41
CA LEU A 8 7.44 -15.16 23.65
C LEU A 8 7.35 -14.50 22.27
N ALA A 9 6.24 -14.69 21.55
CA ALA A 9 6.01 -14.03 20.26
C ALA A 9 5.93 -12.50 20.41
N SER A 10 5.23 -12.01 21.43
CA SER A 10 5.11 -10.57 21.69
C SER A 10 6.44 -9.91 22.06
N VAL A 11 7.27 -10.60 22.86
CA VAL A 11 8.62 -10.13 23.22
C VAL A 11 9.51 -10.10 21.98
N TYR A 12 9.45 -11.15 21.15
CA TYR A 12 10.21 -11.22 19.91
C TYR A 12 9.84 -10.09 18.95
N LEU A 13 8.55 -9.85 18.74
CA LEU A 13 8.08 -8.79 17.85
C LEU A 13 8.54 -7.40 18.32
N ARG A 14 8.50 -7.13 19.64
CA ARG A 14 9.02 -5.89 20.23
C ARG A 14 10.53 -5.76 20.06
N TYR A 15 11.28 -6.84 20.24
CA TYR A 15 12.72 -6.86 20.01
C TYR A 15 13.06 -6.59 18.53
N SER A 16 12.39 -7.30 17.63
CA SER A 16 12.53 -7.16 16.18
C SER A 16 12.23 -5.73 15.72
N ALA A 17 11.13 -5.14 16.19
CA ALA A 17 10.79 -3.75 15.91
C ALA A 17 11.89 -2.78 16.36
N LYS A 18 12.41 -2.94 17.59
CA LYS A 18 13.52 -2.11 18.10
C LYS A 18 14.77 -2.25 17.23
N GLU A 19 15.15 -3.47 16.87
CA GLU A 19 16.31 -3.73 16.02
C GLU A 19 16.14 -3.04 14.65
N ILE A 20 14.97 -3.16 14.04
CA ILE A 20 14.65 -2.55 12.74
C ILE A 20 14.73 -1.02 12.80
N VAL A 21 14.12 -0.39 13.81
CA VAL A 21 14.07 1.07 13.94
C VAL A 21 15.46 1.69 14.11
N THR A 22 16.39 0.97 14.74
CA THR A 22 17.77 1.47 14.93
C THR A 22 18.62 1.48 13.66
N LYS A 23 18.17 0.81 12.58
CA LYS A 23 18.93 0.76 11.32
C LYS A 23 18.85 2.12 10.60
N PRO A 24 19.98 2.67 10.09
CA PRO A 24 19.95 3.89 9.28
C PRO A 24 19.01 3.81 8.07
N THR A 25 18.91 2.62 7.46
CA THR A 25 17.99 2.33 6.36
C THR A 25 16.53 2.58 6.72
N PHE A 26 16.12 2.30 7.96
CA PHE A 26 14.75 2.53 8.40
C PHE A 26 14.44 4.03 8.46
N THR A 27 15.31 4.81 9.09
CA THR A 27 15.17 6.27 9.14
C THR A 27 15.14 6.90 7.74
N GLU A 28 15.96 6.40 6.81
CA GLU A 28 15.93 6.82 5.41
C GLU A 28 14.57 6.52 4.76
N ILE A 29 14.04 5.31 4.96
CA ILE A 29 12.72 4.91 4.46
C ILE A 29 11.64 5.85 4.98
N ILE A 30 11.58 6.07 6.30
CA ILE A 30 10.57 6.94 6.92
C ILE A 30 10.70 8.39 6.40
N SER A 31 11.93 8.90 6.27
CA SER A 31 12.17 10.22 5.69
C SER A 31 11.66 10.32 4.25
N GLN A 32 11.89 9.30 3.42
CA GLN A 32 11.42 9.27 2.03
C GLN A 32 9.89 9.21 1.95
N ILE A 33 9.23 8.47 2.85
CA ILE A 33 7.77 8.38 2.90
C ILE A 33 7.17 9.73 3.28
N ASN A 34 7.73 10.40 4.28
CA ASN A 34 7.26 11.71 4.70
C ASN A 34 7.50 12.81 3.64
N ALA A 35 8.54 12.67 2.81
CA ALA A 35 8.82 13.55 1.69
C ALA A 35 7.94 13.30 0.44
N ALA A 36 7.04 12.31 0.47
CA ALA A 36 6.17 12.00 -0.67
C ALA A 36 5.21 13.16 -0.99
N PRO A 37 4.92 13.39 -2.29
CA PRO A 37 3.95 14.41 -2.69
C PRO A 37 2.55 14.06 -2.19
N THR A 38 1.85 15.07 -1.69
CA THR A 38 0.48 14.90 -1.19
C THR A 38 -0.51 14.67 -2.31
N LEU A 39 -1.34 13.64 -2.20
CA LEU A 39 -2.33 13.33 -3.23
C LEU A 39 -3.54 14.29 -3.17
N PRO A 40 -4.18 14.60 -4.32
CA PRO A 40 -5.41 15.38 -4.33
C PRO A 40 -6.51 14.72 -3.51
N LYS A 41 -7.23 15.53 -2.73
CA LYS A 41 -8.31 15.04 -1.85
C LYS A 41 -9.36 14.23 -2.60
N GLY A 42 -9.82 14.71 -3.76
CA GLY A 42 -10.84 14.02 -4.55
C GLY A 42 -10.45 12.59 -4.94
N LEU A 43 -9.17 12.33 -5.22
CA LEU A 43 -8.70 10.99 -5.50
C LEU A 43 -8.69 10.10 -4.25
N LYS A 44 -8.27 10.64 -3.09
CA LYS A 44 -8.31 9.90 -1.82
C LYS A 44 -9.75 9.54 -1.45
N ASP A 45 -10.69 10.46 -1.68
CA ASP A 45 -12.12 10.25 -1.43
C ASP A 45 -12.66 9.13 -2.34
N THR A 46 -12.37 9.17 -3.64
CA THR A 46 -12.75 8.12 -4.59
C THR A 46 -12.12 6.77 -4.24
N TYR A 47 -10.86 6.76 -3.77
CA TYR A 47 -10.21 5.53 -3.33
C TYR A 47 -10.88 4.92 -2.09
N SER A 48 -11.27 5.77 -1.14
CA SER A 48 -11.99 5.36 0.08
C SER A 48 -13.41 4.87 -0.21
N GLN A 49 -14.03 5.31 -1.31
CA GLN A 49 -15.32 4.75 -1.76
C GLN A 49 -15.17 3.32 -2.28
N VAL A 50 -14.07 3.03 -2.99
CA VAL A 50 -13.81 1.68 -3.53
C VAL A 50 -13.33 0.71 -2.44
N TYR A 51 -12.54 1.22 -1.49
CA TYR A 51 -11.98 0.46 -0.36
C TYR A 51 -12.31 1.19 0.96
N PRO A 52 -13.46 0.89 1.58
CA PRO A 52 -13.87 1.52 2.83
C PRO A 52 -12.82 1.35 3.94
N ASP A 53 -12.64 2.39 4.75
CA ASP A 53 -11.73 2.41 5.91
C ASP A 53 -10.25 2.11 5.62
N ILE A 54 -9.81 2.12 4.36
CA ILE A 54 -8.43 1.77 3.97
C ILE A 54 -7.34 2.61 4.65
N PHE A 55 -7.62 3.88 4.94
CA PHE A 55 -6.67 4.77 5.61
C PHE A 55 -6.74 4.72 7.13
N ASN A 56 -7.80 4.11 7.69
CA ASN A 56 -8.00 3.97 9.12
C ASN A 56 -7.65 2.55 9.62
N THR A 57 -7.67 1.57 8.72
CA THR A 57 -7.41 0.17 9.04
C THR A 57 -5.93 -0.01 9.38
N SER A 58 -5.66 -0.52 10.59
CA SER A 58 -4.31 -0.90 10.99
C SER A 58 -3.89 -2.23 10.38
N PHE A 59 -2.58 -2.49 10.30
CA PHE A 59 -2.09 -3.80 9.85
C PHE A 59 -2.60 -4.95 10.74
N ASN A 60 -2.84 -4.69 12.04
CA ASN A 60 -3.40 -5.67 12.97
C ASN A 60 -4.81 -6.09 12.59
N GLU A 61 -5.68 -5.13 12.30
CA GLU A 61 -7.06 -5.38 11.90
C GLU A 61 -7.11 -6.14 10.57
N ALA A 62 -6.25 -5.77 9.63
CA ALA A 62 -6.11 -6.48 8.36
C ALA A 62 -5.53 -7.90 8.51
N LEU A 63 -4.62 -8.11 9.45
CA LEU A 63 -4.10 -9.44 9.77
C LEU A 63 -5.21 -10.31 10.36
N LEU A 64 -5.99 -9.77 11.31
CA LEU A 64 -7.11 -10.48 11.93
C LEU A 64 -8.20 -10.81 10.91
N SER A 65 -8.57 -9.85 10.06
CA SER A 65 -9.59 -10.07 9.01
C SER A 65 -9.15 -11.14 8.01
N SER A 66 -7.84 -11.26 7.75
CA SER A 66 -7.28 -12.31 6.89
C SER A 66 -7.37 -13.71 7.50
N ILE A 67 -7.35 -13.83 8.83
CA ILE A 67 -7.59 -15.09 9.55
C ILE A 67 -9.08 -15.46 9.47
N LEU A 68 -9.95 -14.45 9.47
CA LEU A 68 -11.41 -14.61 9.41
C LEU A 68 -11.96 -14.80 7.98
N ASN A 69 -11.10 -15.12 7.00
CA ASN A 69 -11.48 -15.37 5.60
C ASN A 69 -12.24 -14.22 4.90
N LYS A 70 -12.12 -12.97 5.39
CA LYS A 70 -12.62 -11.80 4.66
C LYS A 70 -11.68 -11.47 3.49
N GLN A 71 -12.22 -10.88 2.41
CA GLN A 71 -11.40 -10.42 1.29
C GLN A 71 -10.27 -9.52 1.79
N ARG A 72 -9.06 -9.73 1.25
CA ARG A 72 -7.88 -8.95 1.61
C ARG A 72 -7.99 -7.56 1.01
N GLU A 73 -8.35 -6.58 1.82
CA GLU A 73 -8.21 -5.18 1.44
C GLU A 73 -6.73 -4.79 1.42
N PRO A 74 -6.30 -3.96 0.45
CA PRO A 74 -4.91 -3.57 0.33
C PRO A 74 -4.53 -2.57 1.43
N VAL A 75 -3.81 -3.01 2.47
CA VAL A 75 -3.27 -2.07 3.45
C VAL A 75 -2.05 -1.34 2.86
N PRO A 76 -2.04 0.00 2.82
CA PRO A 76 -0.93 0.76 2.26
C PRO A 76 0.43 0.47 2.90
N SER A 77 0.49 0.41 4.24
CA SER A 77 1.71 0.09 4.99
C SER A 77 2.30 -1.27 4.58
N ARG A 78 1.44 -2.29 4.39
CA ARG A 78 1.83 -3.64 3.98
C ARG A 78 2.34 -3.68 2.53
N GLN A 79 1.64 -2.99 1.62
CA GLN A 79 2.05 -2.91 0.22
C GLN A 79 3.43 -2.26 0.11
N LEU A 80 3.59 -1.12 0.75
CA LEU A 80 4.85 -0.40 0.84
C LEU A 80 5.94 -1.27 1.48
N GLY A 81 5.62 -1.94 2.59
CA GLY A 81 6.62 -2.72 3.30
C GLY A 81 7.14 -3.90 2.49
N SER A 82 6.34 -4.46 1.59
CA SER A 82 6.79 -5.51 0.67
C SER A 82 7.92 -5.05 -0.27
N TRP A 83 7.96 -3.77 -0.63
CA TRP A 83 9.02 -3.20 -1.47
C TRP A 83 10.33 -3.01 -0.72
N PHE A 84 10.25 -2.67 0.56
CA PHE A 84 11.42 -2.43 1.40
C PHE A 84 11.94 -3.68 2.10
N TRP A 85 11.16 -4.76 2.13
CA TRP A 85 11.48 -5.97 2.87
C TRP A 85 12.88 -6.52 2.55
N MET A 86 13.25 -6.55 1.27
CA MET A 86 14.57 -7.01 0.82
C MET A 86 15.73 -6.10 1.30
N ARG A 87 15.46 -4.82 1.60
CA ARG A 87 16.47 -3.84 2.05
C ARG A 87 16.65 -3.85 3.56
N VAL A 88 15.57 -4.10 4.32
CA VAL A 88 15.60 -4.16 5.80
C VAL A 88 16.23 -5.47 6.29
N GLY A 89 16.07 -6.55 5.52
CA GLY A 89 16.58 -7.88 5.84
C GLY A 89 15.77 -8.55 6.95
N GLY A 90 15.98 -9.86 7.14
CA GLY A 90 15.26 -10.63 8.15
C GLY A 90 15.86 -12.00 8.39
N SER A 91 15.24 -12.77 9.29
CA SER A 91 15.69 -14.12 9.60
C SER A 91 15.58 -15.06 8.39
N GLU A 92 16.54 -15.97 8.25
CA GLU A 92 16.48 -17.04 7.25
C GLU A 92 15.34 -18.03 7.55
N ASN A 93 15.01 -18.22 8.83
CA ASN A 93 13.88 -19.05 9.25
C ASN A 93 12.55 -18.44 8.74
N GLY A 94 11.75 -19.24 8.05
CA GLY A 94 10.51 -18.78 7.41
C GLY A 94 9.49 -18.16 8.36
N LEU A 95 9.28 -18.74 9.55
CA LEU A 95 8.35 -18.19 10.55
C LEU A 95 8.87 -16.84 11.07
N MET A 96 10.14 -16.80 11.46
CA MET A 96 10.76 -15.57 11.98
C MET A 96 10.81 -14.47 10.93
N ARG A 97 10.96 -14.83 9.64
CA ARG A 97 10.87 -13.90 8.52
C ARG A 97 9.51 -13.19 8.49
N HIS A 98 8.42 -13.93 8.67
CA HIS A 98 7.07 -13.33 8.72
C HIS A 98 6.86 -12.45 9.95
N LEU A 99 7.38 -12.86 11.10
CA LEU A 99 7.32 -12.06 12.33
C LEU A 99 8.13 -10.76 12.20
N ASN A 100 9.33 -10.82 11.62
CA ASN A 100 10.14 -9.64 11.35
C ASN A 100 9.46 -8.70 10.34
N PHE A 101 8.81 -9.25 9.33
CA PHE A 101 8.00 -8.45 8.40
C PHE A 101 6.86 -7.74 9.14
N ALA A 102 6.12 -8.45 9.99
CA ALA A 102 5.06 -7.84 10.81
C ALA A 102 5.61 -6.72 11.73
N GLY A 103 6.73 -6.97 12.40
CA GLY A 103 7.41 -5.97 13.24
C GLY A 103 7.87 -4.74 12.44
N PHE A 104 8.34 -4.93 11.21
CA PHE A 104 8.66 -3.82 10.31
C PHE A 104 7.41 -3.00 9.95
N ILE A 105 6.31 -3.64 9.56
CA ILE A 105 5.07 -2.92 9.23
C ILE A 105 4.55 -2.12 10.42
N TRP A 106 4.54 -2.71 11.63
CA TRP A 106 4.17 -1.98 12.84
C TRP A 106 5.07 -0.79 13.11
N SER A 107 6.39 -0.97 12.95
CA SER A 107 7.34 0.14 13.12
C SER A 107 7.06 1.28 12.13
N VAL A 108 6.65 0.96 10.89
CA VAL A 108 6.23 1.97 9.91
C VAL A 108 4.94 2.67 10.35
N GLU A 109 3.92 1.92 10.78
CA GLU A 109 2.63 2.49 11.24
C GLU A 109 2.76 3.36 12.50
N ASP A 110 3.71 3.04 13.39
CA ASP A 110 4.02 3.85 14.57
C ASP A 110 4.62 5.22 14.21
N ASN A 111 5.23 5.35 13.03
CA ASN A 111 5.92 6.57 12.59
C ASN A 111 5.18 7.33 11.48
N VAL A 112 4.33 6.64 10.72
CA VAL A 112 3.74 7.16 9.49
C VAL A 112 2.30 6.67 9.33
N THR A 113 1.41 7.57 8.91
CA THR A 113 0.00 7.27 8.66
C THR A 113 -0.20 6.42 7.40
N GLN A 114 -1.28 5.65 7.33
CA GLN A 114 -1.64 4.89 6.12
C GLN A 114 -1.76 5.79 4.90
N GLU A 115 -2.28 7.01 5.09
CA GLU A 115 -2.35 8.00 4.02
C GLU A 115 -0.96 8.31 3.45
N LYS A 116 0.03 8.57 4.29
CA LYS A 116 1.40 8.84 3.84
C LYS A 116 2.05 7.61 3.21
N CYS A 117 1.81 6.42 3.74
CA CYS A 117 2.24 5.18 3.10
C CYS A 117 1.64 5.05 1.68
N PHE A 118 0.36 5.37 1.52
CA PHE A 118 -0.32 5.31 0.23
C PHE A 118 0.20 6.37 -0.74
N GLU A 119 0.39 7.62 -0.29
CA GLU A 119 0.97 8.71 -1.09
C GLU A 119 2.34 8.31 -1.63
N TYR A 120 3.22 7.79 -0.78
CA TYR A 120 4.51 7.28 -1.22
C TYR A 120 4.37 6.14 -2.21
N TYR A 121 3.53 5.14 -1.89
CA TYR A 121 3.31 3.97 -2.74
C TYR A 121 2.90 4.36 -4.17
N VAL A 122 1.85 5.17 -4.32
CA VAL A 122 1.37 5.55 -5.66
C VAL A 122 2.29 6.54 -6.37
N SER A 123 3.12 7.30 -5.64
CA SER A 123 4.11 8.21 -6.24
C SER A 123 5.24 7.47 -6.96
N ARG A 124 5.54 6.23 -6.55
CA ARG A 124 6.62 5.40 -7.12
C ARG A 124 6.10 4.21 -7.93
N PHE A 125 4.80 3.96 -7.91
CA PHE A 125 4.19 2.86 -8.64
C PHE A 125 4.39 2.98 -10.15
N ASP A 126 4.75 1.88 -10.82
CA ASP A 126 4.89 1.85 -12.27
C ASP A 126 3.55 1.50 -12.92
N PHE A 127 2.93 2.46 -13.60
CA PHE A 127 1.68 2.27 -14.34
C PHE A 127 1.89 1.70 -15.75
N THR A 128 3.08 1.18 -16.06
CA THR A 128 3.55 0.78 -17.39
C THR A 128 3.67 1.97 -18.35
N ASN A 129 4.10 1.74 -19.60
CA ASN A 129 4.27 2.79 -20.60
C ASN A 129 5.19 3.96 -20.15
N LYS A 130 6.16 3.67 -19.26
CA LYS A 130 7.10 4.63 -18.64
C LYS A 130 6.41 5.68 -17.75
N ALA A 131 5.17 5.43 -17.32
CA ALA A 131 4.44 6.29 -16.40
C ALA A 131 4.74 5.87 -14.95
N ILE A 132 5.84 6.38 -14.41
CA ILE A 132 6.23 6.15 -13.01
C ILE A 132 5.55 7.21 -12.14
N GLY A 133 4.71 6.76 -11.22
CA GLY A 133 3.96 7.60 -10.31
C GLY A 133 2.64 8.10 -10.87
N MET A 134 1.70 8.35 -9.97
CA MET A 134 0.32 8.67 -10.33
C MET A 134 0.16 9.99 -11.09
N TYR A 135 0.99 11.00 -10.79
CA TYR A 135 1.02 12.27 -11.53
C TYR A 135 1.44 12.07 -12.98
N ALA A 136 2.53 11.34 -13.22
CA ALA A 136 3.00 11.04 -14.57
C ALA A 136 1.99 10.18 -15.34
N ALA A 137 1.36 9.22 -14.66
CA ALA A 137 0.30 8.39 -15.24
C ALA A 137 -0.94 9.20 -15.64
N SER A 138 -1.39 10.15 -14.81
CA SER A 138 -2.50 11.05 -15.16
C SER A 138 -2.23 11.79 -16.47
N GLN A 139 -1.03 12.37 -16.58
CA GLN A 139 -0.62 13.06 -17.80
C GLN A 139 -0.53 12.10 -18.99
N LYS A 140 -0.01 10.87 -18.79
CA LYS A 140 0.18 9.89 -19.87
C LYS A 140 -1.12 9.32 -20.43
N PHE A 141 -2.09 9.01 -19.58
CA PHE A 141 -3.33 8.31 -19.98
C PHE A 141 -4.51 9.26 -20.25
N TYR A 142 -4.49 10.46 -19.68
CA TYR A 142 -5.59 11.43 -19.77
C TYR A 142 -5.17 12.82 -20.24
N HIS A 143 -3.88 13.12 -20.33
CA HIS A 143 -3.37 14.47 -20.68
C HIS A 143 -3.91 15.56 -19.75
N LYS A 144 -4.11 15.22 -18.49
CA LYS A 144 -4.69 16.08 -17.45
C LYS A 144 -3.84 16.05 -16.18
N PRO A 145 -3.78 17.16 -15.42
CA PRO A 145 -3.23 17.12 -14.08
C PRO A 145 -4.10 16.24 -13.16
N LEU A 146 -3.48 15.66 -12.14
CA LEU A 146 -4.10 14.61 -11.30
C LEU A 146 -5.33 15.11 -10.52
N ASP A 147 -5.32 16.39 -10.15
CA ASP A 147 -6.39 17.08 -9.43
C ASP A 147 -7.60 17.43 -10.32
N SER A 148 -7.45 17.43 -11.64
CA SER A 148 -8.52 17.71 -12.59
C SER A 148 -9.14 16.45 -13.20
N LEU A 149 -8.82 15.27 -12.68
CA LEU A 149 -9.42 14.02 -13.15
C LEU A 149 -10.88 13.96 -12.74
N THR A 150 -11.74 13.59 -13.70
CA THR A 150 -13.15 13.27 -13.41
C THR A 150 -13.25 11.99 -12.57
N TYR A 151 -14.39 11.77 -11.93
CA TYR A 151 -14.65 10.57 -11.12
C TYR A 151 -14.32 9.26 -11.87
N ASP A 152 -14.75 9.15 -13.13
CA ASP A 152 -14.48 7.97 -13.96
C ASP A 152 -12.99 7.78 -14.26
N GLU A 153 -12.26 8.87 -14.48
CA GLU A 153 -10.82 8.84 -14.72
C GLU A 153 -10.04 8.46 -13.45
N GLN A 154 -10.50 8.94 -12.29
CA GLN A 154 -9.97 8.54 -10.98
C GLN A 154 -10.20 7.04 -10.73
N LEU A 155 -11.41 6.52 -10.98
CA LEU A 155 -11.68 5.08 -10.94
C LEU A 155 -10.78 4.30 -11.90
N GLY A 156 -10.54 4.84 -13.09
CA GLY A 156 -9.61 4.27 -14.05
C GLY A 156 -8.17 4.18 -13.52
N MET A 157 -7.69 5.21 -12.82
CA MET A 157 -6.37 5.19 -12.16
C MET A 157 -6.32 4.12 -11.06
N ILE A 158 -7.37 4.00 -10.24
CA ILE A 158 -7.48 2.99 -9.18
C ILE A 158 -7.51 1.58 -9.77
N LEU A 159 -8.21 1.39 -10.88
CA LEU A 159 -8.24 0.12 -11.60
C LEU A 159 -6.85 -0.28 -12.12
N MET A 160 -6.10 0.67 -12.68
CA MET A 160 -4.72 0.42 -13.10
C MET A 160 -3.79 0.17 -11.91
N LEU A 161 -4.02 0.79 -10.76
CA LEU A 161 -3.26 0.51 -9.53
C LEU A 161 -3.41 -0.94 -9.08
N LYS A 162 -4.57 -1.57 -9.33
CA LYS A 162 -4.80 -3.00 -9.06
C LYS A 162 -3.94 -3.90 -9.94
N ASN A 163 -3.88 -3.60 -11.24
CA ASN A 163 -2.98 -4.29 -12.17
C ASN A 163 -2.79 -3.47 -13.46
N PRO A 164 -1.66 -2.77 -13.63
CA PRO A 164 -1.50 -1.80 -14.70
C PRO A 164 -1.29 -2.47 -16.06
N ALA A 165 -0.71 -3.67 -16.09
CA ALA A 165 -0.54 -4.44 -17.32
C ALA A 165 -1.87 -5.06 -17.80
N TYR A 166 -2.68 -5.57 -16.88
CA TYR A 166 -3.96 -6.21 -17.21
C TYR A 166 -5.04 -5.20 -17.57
N TYR A 167 -5.09 -4.05 -16.88
CA TYR A 167 -6.05 -2.97 -17.11
C TYR A 167 -5.44 -1.79 -17.86
N ASN A 168 -4.45 -2.03 -18.71
CA ASN A 168 -3.85 -0.97 -19.50
C ASN A 168 -4.88 -0.38 -20.48
N LYS A 169 -5.30 0.89 -20.28
CA LYS A 169 -6.30 1.59 -21.09
C LYS A 169 -5.94 1.62 -22.59
N LEU A 170 -4.66 1.78 -22.92
CA LEU A 170 -4.20 1.89 -24.31
C LEU A 170 -4.18 0.54 -25.02
N ARG A 171 -3.90 -0.54 -24.29
CA ARG A 171 -3.79 -1.90 -24.85
C ARG A 171 -5.11 -2.68 -24.81
N TYR A 172 -5.93 -2.48 -23.79
CA TYR A 172 -7.14 -3.26 -23.51
C TYR A 172 -8.33 -2.36 -23.10
N PRO A 173 -8.81 -1.47 -24.00
CA PRO A 173 -9.84 -0.48 -23.67
C PRO A 173 -11.17 -1.09 -23.20
N ASP A 174 -11.63 -2.19 -23.82
CA ASP A 174 -12.91 -2.82 -23.44
C ASP A 174 -12.87 -3.37 -22.02
N ARG A 175 -11.77 -4.06 -21.67
CA ARG A 175 -11.55 -4.61 -20.34
C ARG A 175 -11.43 -3.50 -19.30
N PHE A 176 -10.74 -2.42 -19.65
CA PHE A 176 -10.62 -1.25 -18.80
C PHE A 176 -12.00 -0.65 -18.48
N GLN A 177 -12.86 -0.47 -19.50
CA GLN A 177 -14.21 0.05 -19.31
C GLN A 177 -15.10 -0.87 -18.46
N ILE A 178 -15.03 -2.19 -18.71
CA ILE A 178 -15.73 -3.19 -17.88
C ILE A 178 -15.27 -3.11 -16.42
N GLY A 179 -13.97 -2.92 -16.18
CA GLY A 179 -13.41 -2.78 -14.84
C GLY A 179 -13.94 -1.55 -14.11
N ILE A 180 -13.99 -0.39 -14.77
CA ILE A 180 -14.57 0.84 -14.20
C ILE A 180 -16.04 0.60 -13.82
N ASN A 181 -16.82 -0.01 -14.72
CA ASN A 181 -18.23 -0.28 -14.47
C ASN A 181 -18.45 -1.25 -13.29
N LYS A 182 -17.48 -2.13 -12.98
CA LYS A 182 -17.52 -2.98 -11.79
C LYS A 182 -17.23 -2.18 -10.52
N LEU A 183 -16.21 -1.31 -10.53
CA LEU A 183 -15.88 -0.47 -9.38
C LEU A 183 -17.02 0.47 -9.00
N LYS A 184 -17.77 1.00 -9.98
CA LYS A 184 -18.94 1.86 -9.71
C LYS A 184 -20.10 1.16 -8.99
N LYS A 185 -20.16 -0.18 -9.04
CA LYS A 185 -21.26 -0.98 -8.48
C LYS A 185 -20.93 -1.57 -7.11
N GLN A 186 -19.69 -1.38 -6.66
CA GLN A 186 -19.16 -1.90 -5.41
C GLN A 186 -19.45 -0.90 -4.29
#